data_AF-A0A6M1ZL09-F1
#
_entry.id   AF-A0A6M1ZL09-F1
#
_cell.length_a   1.000
_cell.length_b   1.000
_cell.length_c   1.000
_cell.angle_alpha   90.00
_cell.angle_beta   90.00
_cell.angle_gamma   90.00
#
_symmetry.space_group_name_H-M   'P 1'
#
loop_
_entity.id
_entity.type
_entity.pdbx_description
1 polymer ?
#
loop_
_entity_poly.entity_id
_entity_poly.type
_entity_poly.pdbx_seq_one_letter_code
_entity_poly.pdbx_strand_id
1 'polypeptide(L)' 'MKIKLHADKNQLREMVKILEPKEVCFFHQSAKKLIDVVEYVKELGVEKVSLPIKRKLLILN' A
#
# COMPACT_ATOMS: atom_id res chain seq x y z
N MET A 1 7.03 -24.80 -11.26
CA MET A 1 6.20 -23.60 -11.02
C MET A 1 6.56 -22.98 -9.69
N LYS A 2 6.80 -21.67 -9.62
CA LYS A 2 7.08 -20.98 -8.35
C LYS A 2 5.80 -20.26 -7.91
N ILE A 3 5.11 -20.79 -6.91
CA ILE A 3 3.90 -20.17 -6.37
C ILE A 3 4.32 -18.88 -5.65
N LYS A 4 3.72 -17.75 -6.03
CA LYS A 4 3.86 -16.48 -5.30
C LYS A 4 2.65 -16.34 -4.39
N LEU A 5 2.88 -16.27 -3.08
CA LEU A 5 1.83 -16.10 -2.06
C LEU A 5 1.60 -14.63 -1.69
N HIS A 6 1.91 -13.71 -2.61
CA HIS A 6 1.73 -12.27 -2.42
C HIS A 6 0.73 -11.73 -3.42
N ALA A 7 -0.06 -10.76 -2.99
CA ALA A 7 -1.05 -10.11 -3.83
C ALA A 7 -0.39 -9.37 -5.01
N ASP A 8 -1.05 -9.38 -6.15
CA ASP A 8 -0.67 -8.57 -7.32
C ASP A 8 -1.41 -7.22 -7.39
N LYS A 9 -1.13 -6.42 -8.43
CA LYS A 9 -1.76 -5.10 -8.63
C LYS A 9 -3.27 -5.19 -8.84
N ASN A 10 -3.78 -6.25 -9.48
CA ASN A 10 -5.21 -6.42 -9.72
C ASN A 10 -5.94 -6.74 -8.42
N GLN A 11 -5.37 -7.63 -7.60
CA GLN A 11 -5.90 -7.95 -6.27
C GLN A 11 -5.89 -6.71 -5.36
N LEU A 12 -4.84 -5.88 -5.43
CA LEU A 12 -4.79 -4.60 -4.72
C LEU A 12 -5.90 -3.64 -5.20
N ARG A 13 -6.12 -3.53 -6.51
CA ARG A 13 -7.17 -2.69 -7.10
C ARG A 13 -8.56 -3.07 -6.59
N GLU A 14 -8.89 -4.35 -6.67
CA GLU A 14 -10.19 -4.85 -6.21
C GLU A 14 -10.34 -4.62 -4.71
N MET A 15 -9.29 -4.83 -3.92
CA MET A 15 -9.30 -4.54 -2.49
C MET A 15 -9.58 -3.06 -2.19
N VAL A 16 -8.94 -2.12 -2.89
CA VAL A 16 -9.19 -0.68 -2.72
C VAL A 16 -10.63 -0.33 -3.11
N LYS A 17 -11.14 -0.88 -4.22
CA LYS A 17 -12.51 -0.65 -4.68
C LYS A 17 -13.56 -1.18 -3.69
N ILE A 18 -13.31 -2.35 -3.08
CA ILE A 18 -14.24 -2.98 -2.14
C ILE A 18 -14.23 -2.27 -0.79
N LEU A 19 -13.04 -1.88 -0.29
CA LEU A 19 -12.88 -1.32 1.05
C LEU A 19 -13.04 0.20 1.08
N GLU A 20 -12.93 0.87 -0.07
CA GLU A 20 -12.94 2.33 -0.23
C GLU A 20 -12.11 3.06 0.86
N PRO A 21 -10.84 2.68 1.07
CA PRO A 21 -10.07 3.21 2.17
C PRO A 21 -9.64 4.66 1.92
N LYS A 22 -9.84 5.52 2.93
CA LYS A 22 -9.29 6.89 2.92
C LYS A 22 -7.78 6.93 3.13
N GLU A 23 -7.26 6.01 3.96
CA GLU A 23 -5.83 5.89 4.26
C GLU A 23 -5.34 4.45 4.09
N VAL A 24 -4.16 4.28 3.50
CA VAL A 24 -3.48 2.98 3.33
C VAL A 24 -2.04 3.07 3.85
N CYS A 25 -1.56 2.00 4.50
CA CYS A 25 -0.17 1.86 4.94
C CYS A 25 0.47 0.61 4.34
N PHE A 26 1.54 0.77 3.56
CA PHE A 26 2.26 -0.38 3.00
C PHE A 26 3.51 -0.69 3.82
N PHE A 27 3.61 -1.90 4.33
CA PHE A 27 4.78 -2.44 5.01
C PHE A 27 5.13 -3.79 4.39
N HIS A 28 6.37 -4.30 4.57
CA HIS A 28 6.84 -5.60 4.03
C HIS A 28 7.41 -5.63 2.58
N GLN A 29 7.79 -4.48 2.00
CA GLN A 29 8.66 -4.42 0.80
C GLN A 29 9.67 -3.26 0.92
N SER A 30 10.68 -3.24 0.04
CA SER A 30 11.64 -2.14 0.00
C SER A 30 10.96 -0.84 -0.43
N ALA A 31 11.36 0.29 0.15
CA ALA A 31 10.78 1.60 -0.14
C ALA A 31 10.77 1.92 -1.65
N LYS A 32 11.85 1.57 -2.36
CA LYS A 32 11.95 1.75 -3.82
C LYS A 32 10.82 1.05 -4.59
N LYS A 33 10.42 -0.16 -4.18
CA LYS A 33 9.32 -0.90 -4.82
C LYS A 33 7.94 -0.39 -4.40
N LEU A 34 7.85 0.23 -3.22
CA LEU A 34 6.60 0.75 -2.70
C LEU A 34 6.22 2.10 -3.31
N ILE A 35 7.18 2.89 -3.78
CA ILE A 35 6.90 4.17 -4.46
C ILE A 35 5.94 3.97 -5.64
N ASP A 36 6.17 2.99 -6.50
CA ASP A 36 5.31 2.71 -7.67
C ASP A 36 3.89 2.28 -7.26
N VAL A 37 3.73 1.71 -6.06
CA VAL A 37 2.43 1.28 -5.53
C VAL A 37 1.69 2.44 -4.89
N VAL A 38 2.41 3.36 -4.25
CA VAL A 38 1.85 4.59 -3.65
C VAL A 38 1.14 5.43 -4.70
N GLU A 39 1.81 5.72 -5.82
CA GLU A 39 1.22 6.52 -6.89
C GLU A 39 0.01 5.81 -7.50
N TYR A 40 0.11 4.49 -7.70
CA TYR A 40 -1.00 3.70 -8.21
C TYR A 40 -2.25 3.76 -7.33
N VAL A 41 -2.15 3.64 -6.01
CA VAL A 41 -3.36 3.66 -5.15
C VAL A 41 -3.93 5.05 -4.95
N LYS A 42 -3.12 6.11 -5.08
CA LYS A 42 -3.64 7.48 -5.11
C LYS A 42 -4.52 7.71 -6.34
N GLU A 43 -4.13 7.19 -7.50
CA GLU A 43 -4.96 7.23 -8.73
C GLU A 43 -6.29 6.48 -8.55
N LEU A 44 -6.35 5.51 -7.63
CA LEU A 44 -7.59 4.80 -7.27
C LEU A 44 -8.48 5.56 -6.26
N GLY A 45 -8.08 6.76 -5.83
CA GLY A 45 -8.87 7.61 -4.94
C GLY A 45 -8.49 7.53 -3.45
N VAL A 46 -7.39 6.85 -3.10
CA VAL A 46 -6.89 6.84 -1.71
C VAL A 46 -6.26 8.19 -1.38
N GLU A 47 -6.80 8.88 -0.37
CA GLU A 47 -6.38 10.23 0.00
C GLU A 47 -5.00 10.27 0.65
N LYS A 48 -4.67 9.26 1.47
CA LYS A 48 -3.43 9.21 2.24
C LYS A 48 -2.73 7.86 2.13
N VAL A 49 -1.45 7.89 1.83
CA VAL A 49 -0.63 6.68 1.73
C VAL A 49 0.63 6.82 2.57
N SER A 50 0.82 5.89 3.49
CA SER A 50 1.93 5.86 4.44
C SER A 50 2.90 4.72 4.13
N LEU A 51 4.20 5.00 4.18
CA LEU A 51 5.27 3.99 4.12
C LEU A 51 6.09 4.04 5.42
N PRO A 52 6.43 2.89 6.04
CA PRO A 52 7.31 2.87 7.19
C PRO A 52 8.73 3.24 6.76
N ILE A 53 9.13 4.47 7.06
CA ILE A 53 10.51 4.93 6.96
C ILE A 53 11.18 4.57 8.29
N LYS A 54 12.17 3.66 8.23
CA LYS A 54 13.04 3.18 9.33
C LYS A 54 12.67 3.71 10.75
N ARG A 55 12.09 2.83 11.56
CA ARG A 55 12.01 2.93 13.04
C ARG A 55 11.32 4.19 13.64
N LYS A 56 10.17 4.62 13.12
CA LYS A 56 9.26 5.48 13.90
C LYS A 56 7.81 5.02 13.78
N LEU A 57 7.29 4.46 14.86
CA LEU A 57 5.84 4.40 15.11
C LEU A 57 5.52 5.72 15.84
N LEU A 58 4.93 6.70 15.16
CA LEU A 58 4.52 7.96 15.78
C LEU A 58 3.05 7.82 16.17
N ILE A 59 2.78 7.62 17.45
CA ILE A 59 1.42 7.65 18.02
C ILE A 59 1.14 9.12 18.36
N LEU A 60 0.17 9.72 17.66
CA LEU A 60 -0.32 11.07 17.96
C LEU A 60 -1.54 10.91 18.87
N ASN A 61 -1.40 11.32 20.14
CA ASN A 61 -2.53 11.62 21.01
C ASN A 61 -3.04 13.03 20.69
#